data_AF-A0A560IBF0-F1
#
_entry.id   AF-A0A560IBF0-F1
#
_cell.length_a   1.000
_cell.length_b   1.000
_cell.length_c   1.000
_cell.angle_alpha   90.00
_cell.angle_beta   90.00
_cell.angle_gamma   90.00
#
_symmetry.space_group_name_H-M   'P 1'
#
loop_
_entity.id
_entity.type
_entity.pdbx_description
1 polymer ?
#
loop_
_entity_poly.entity_id
_entity_poly.type
_entity_poly.pdbx_seq_one_letter_code
_entity_poly.pdbx_strand_id
1 'polypeptide(L)'
;MAQAGPAPDVPAWLAAHVGEGEGQIAPLVLARARALYRRKVAEGAVRNPCYFAMDATRPNTAEDGGPGRRFYVICEAAQTFQAIPAGHGAGRRLDGLADFTNGRECAKNFGNAQDSELTAGGAYVTAEIKDSFKGFYRAAGGGDVPLVRSFVQFEGEGDAANARPRAIGGHAALTLKGLCRRRDPHDPHADDGGYVLQGTLVDYTGGRSNGCTSWSPTDAAALVAAVKDAPTTLYLYPEAADIAAVAHGDAGAYWNAACLRAIGSPVYWPQGALAPLIAQYRRDHPPPPPRPIPLCAAP
;
A
#
# COMPACT_ATOMS: atom_id res chain seq x y z
N MET A 1 -14.91 -3.00 -34.33
CA MET A 1 -15.31 -1.78 -33.60
C MET A 1 -15.98 -2.24 -32.32
N ALA A 2 -15.24 -2.26 -31.20
CA ALA A 2 -15.83 -2.59 -29.89
C ALA A 2 -16.53 -1.33 -29.36
N GLN A 3 -17.79 -1.47 -28.96
CA GLN A 3 -18.52 -0.39 -28.29
C GLN A 3 -17.88 -0.15 -26.92
N ALA A 4 -17.36 1.05 -26.71
CA ALA A 4 -17.14 1.56 -25.37
C ALA A 4 -18.50 1.54 -24.65
N GLY A 5 -18.60 0.83 -23.53
CA GLY A 5 -19.75 0.97 -22.63
C GLY A 5 -19.96 2.45 -22.28
N PRO A 6 -21.18 2.87 -21.92
CA PRO A 6 -21.49 4.28 -21.68
C PRO A 6 -20.43 4.87 -20.75
N ALA A 7 -19.76 5.92 -21.24
CA ALA A 7 -18.77 6.63 -20.46
C ALA A 7 -19.43 6.97 -19.12
N PRO A 8 -18.82 6.61 -17.98
CA PRO A 8 -19.40 6.92 -16.69
C PRO A 8 -19.73 8.41 -16.67
N ASP A 9 -20.91 8.76 -16.18
CA ASP A 9 -21.32 10.16 -16.00
C ASP A 9 -20.40 10.78 -14.94
N VAL A 10 -19.24 11.27 -15.39
CA VAL A 10 -18.20 11.91 -14.57
C VAL A 10 -18.57 13.39 -14.52
N PRO A 11 -18.86 13.94 -13.33
CA PRO A 11 -19.17 15.35 -13.17
C PRO A 11 -18.06 16.23 -13.75
N ALA A 12 -18.44 17.38 -14.32
CA ALA A 12 -17.49 18.28 -14.99
C ALA A 12 -16.29 18.68 -14.12
N TRP A 13 -16.49 18.90 -12.82
CA TRP A 13 -15.41 19.22 -11.88
C TRP A 13 -14.39 18.08 -11.75
N LEU A 14 -14.84 16.82 -11.81
CA LEU A 14 -14.00 15.64 -11.69
C LEU A 14 -13.31 15.30 -13.01
N ALA A 15 -13.93 15.64 -14.15
CA ALA A 15 -13.41 15.35 -15.48
C ALA A 15 -12.00 15.95 -15.70
N ALA A 16 -11.69 17.10 -15.09
CA ALA A 16 -10.35 17.71 -15.15
C ALA A 16 -9.25 16.84 -14.51
N HIS A 17 -9.62 15.93 -13.61
CA HIS A 17 -8.71 15.03 -12.91
C HIS A 17 -8.64 13.64 -13.54
N VAL A 18 -9.42 13.37 -14.61
CA VAL A 18 -9.45 12.06 -15.27
C VAL A 18 -8.46 12.02 -16.42
N GLY A 19 -7.58 11.02 -16.40
CA GLY A 19 -6.56 10.83 -17.41
C GLY A 19 -5.39 9.98 -16.93
N GLU A 20 -4.43 9.79 -17.81
CA GLU A 20 -3.24 8.97 -17.54
C GLU A 20 -2.02 9.80 -17.12
N GLY A 21 -2.14 11.14 -17.10
CA GLY A 21 -1.09 12.06 -16.70
C GLY A 21 -0.81 12.06 -15.20
N GLU A 22 0.27 12.76 -14.81
CA GLU A 22 0.68 12.88 -13.42
C GLU A 22 -0.42 13.53 -12.56
N GLY A 23 -0.74 12.93 -11.41
CA GLY A 23 -1.81 13.39 -10.53
C GLY A 23 -3.23 13.18 -11.04
N GLN A 24 -3.43 12.63 -12.25
CA GLN A 24 -4.74 12.25 -12.77
C GLN A 24 -5.08 10.79 -12.44
N ILE A 25 -6.37 10.47 -12.36
CA ILE A 25 -6.86 9.10 -12.20
C ILE A 25 -7.30 8.52 -13.54
N ALA A 26 -6.86 7.30 -13.86
CA ALA A 26 -7.26 6.64 -15.11
C ALA A 26 -8.78 6.36 -15.12
N PRO A 27 -9.46 6.50 -16.27
CA PRO A 27 -10.92 6.33 -16.36
C PRO A 27 -11.43 5.00 -15.77
N LEU A 28 -10.74 3.90 -16.07
CA LEU A 28 -11.09 2.57 -15.56
C LEU A 28 -11.01 2.49 -14.03
N VAL A 29 -9.93 3.04 -13.45
CA VAL A 29 -9.70 3.05 -12.01
C VAL A 29 -10.76 3.90 -11.30
N LEU A 30 -11.08 5.08 -11.84
CA LEU A 30 -12.15 5.92 -11.30
C LEU A 30 -13.51 5.23 -11.36
N ALA A 31 -13.85 4.63 -12.51
CA ALA A 31 -15.14 3.97 -12.70
C ALA A 31 -15.36 2.85 -11.67
N ARG A 32 -14.33 2.03 -11.41
CA ARG A 32 -14.41 0.92 -10.45
C ARG A 32 -14.42 1.40 -9.00
N ALA A 33 -13.63 2.43 -8.66
CA ALA A 33 -13.68 3.06 -7.34
C ALA A 33 -15.07 3.65 -7.03
N ARG A 34 -15.66 4.38 -8.00
CA ARG A 34 -17.03 4.93 -7.90
C ARG A 34 -18.07 3.84 -7.76
N ALA A 35 -17.97 2.77 -8.55
CA ALA A 35 -18.91 1.66 -8.49
C ALA A 35 -18.86 0.95 -7.13
N LEU A 36 -17.64 0.69 -6.61
CA LEU A 36 -17.44 0.13 -5.29
C LEU A 36 -18.05 1.01 -4.20
N TYR A 37 -17.74 2.30 -4.20
CA TYR A 37 -18.26 3.24 -3.21
C TYR A 37 -19.79 3.28 -3.21
N ARG A 38 -20.42 3.46 -4.38
CA ARG A 38 -21.87 3.50 -4.52
C ARG A 38 -22.53 2.20 -4.05
N ARG A 39 -21.95 1.05 -4.40
CA ARG A 39 -22.40 -0.26 -3.92
C ARG A 39 -22.36 -0.33 -2.39
N LYS A 40 -21.23 0.05 -1.78
CA LYS A 40 -21.03 -0.03 -0.33
C LYS A 40 -21.87 0.97 0.47
N VAL A 41 -22.17 2.13 -0.10
CA VAL A 41 -23.14 3.08 0.46
C VAL A 41 -24.55 2.48 0.42
N ALA A 42 -24.95 1.90 -0.71
CA ALA A 42 -26.27 1.28 -0.84
C ALA A 42 -26.47 0.07 0.09
N GLU A 43 -25.40 -0.68 0.36
CA GLU A 43 -25.36 -1.77 1.34
C GLU A 43 -25.35 -1.27 2.81
N GLY A 44 -25.17 0.04 3.04
CA GLY A 44 -25.02 0.61 4.38
C GLY A 44 -23.68 0.32 5.05
N ALA A 45 -22.71 -0.24 4.32
CA ALA A 45 -21.40 -0.63 4.83
C ALA A 45 -20.46 0.57 5.08
N VAL A 46 -20.66 1.67 4.34
CA VAL A 46 -19.89 2.91 4.50
C VAL A 46 -20.81 4.13 4.46
N ARG A 47 -20.43 5.20 5.17
CA ARG A 47 -21.13 6.50 5.17
C ARG A 47 -20.18 7.68 4.99
N ASN A 48 -18.88 7.43 4.88
CA ASN A 48 -17.89 8.47 4.65
C ASN A 48 -18.20 9.21 3.33
N PRO A 49 -18.17 10.56 3.27
CA PRO A 49 -18.45 11.32 2.05
C PRO A 49 -17.36 11.18 0.97
N CYS A 50 -16.19 10.65 1.34
CA CYS A 50 -15.05 10.45 0.46
C CYS A 50 -14.83 8.96 0.23
N TYR A 51 -14.29 8.58 -0.92
CA TYR A 51 -13.79 7.24 -1.22
C TYR A 51 -12.39 7.31 -1.82
N PHE A 52 -11.68 6.20 -1.74
CA PHE A 52 -10.30 6.11 -2.14
C PHE A 52 -10.09 5.20 -3.35
N ALA A 53 -9.04 5.48 -4.10
CA ALA A 53 -8.53 4.61 -5.15
C ALA A 53 -7.00 4.62 -5.15
N MET A 54 -6.39 3.56 -5.68
CA MET A 54 -4.96 3.53 -5.97
C MET A 54 -4.72 2.84 -7.30
N ASP A 55 -3.77 3.35 -8.06
CA ASP A 55 -3.27 2.74 -9.29
C ASP A 55 -1.83 2.27 -9.08
N ALA A 56 -1.65 0.99 -8.75
CA ALA A 56 -0.34 0.39 -8.52
C ALA A 56 0.42 0.09 -9.82
N THR A 57 -0.19 0.32 -11.00
CA THR A 57 0.50 0.17 -12.30
C THR A 57 1.35 1.39 -12.63
N ARG A 58 1.12 2.52 -11.95
CA ARG A 58 1.83 3.78 -12.16
C ARG A 58 3.22 3.80 -11.54
N PRO A 59 4.13 4.60 -12.12
CA PRO A 59 5.46 4.82 -11.58
C PRO A 59 5.42 5.32 -10.13
N ASN A 60 6.45 4.97 -9.38
CA ASN A 60 6.64 5.39 -7.99
C ASN A 60 7.32 6.75 -7.89
N THR A 61 7.92 7.21 -8.98
CA THR A 61 8.59 8.49 -9.11
C THR A 61 7.91 9.31 -10.19
N ALA A 62 7.60 10.57 -9.91
CA ALA A 62 7.12 11.53 -10.89
C ALA A 62 8.27 11.98 -11.82
N GLU A 63 7.93 12.63 -12.94
CA GLU A 63 8.92 13.10 -13.92
C GLU A 63 9.93 14.11 -13.33
N ASP A 64 9.55 14.83 -12.27
CA ASP A 64 10.40 15.77 -11.54
C ASP A 64 11.34 15.10 -10.52
N GLY A 65 11.32 13.76 -10.42
CA GLY A 65 12.10 12.97 -9.47
C GLY A 65 11.48 12.87 -8.08
N GLY A 66 10.35 13.54 -7.83
CA GLY A 66 9.58 13.43 -6.59
C GLY A 66 8.77 12.13 -6.49
N PRO A 67 8.16 11.82 -5.33
CA PRO A 67 7.27 10.68 -5.19
C PRO A 67 6.03 10.79 -6.10
N GLY A 68 5.79 9.77 -6.92
CA GLY A 68 4.69 9.73 -7.90
C GLY A 68 3.31 9.64 -7.26
N ARG A 69 2.37 10.47 -7.73
CA ARG A 69 1.00 10.52 -7.19
C ARG A 69 0.13 9.44 -7.84
N ARG A 70 -0.27 8.45 -7.04
CA ARG A 70 -1.03 7.28 -7.53
C ARG A 70 -2.06 6.74 -6.55
N PHE A 71 -2.28 7.44 -5.45
CA PHE A 71 -3.41 7.20 -4.54
C PHE A 71 -4.29 8.44 -4.55
N TYR A 72 -5.60 8.23 -4.61
CA TYR A 72 -6.59 9.27 -4.87
C TYR A 72 -7.62 9.29 -3.75
N VAL A 73 -7.91 10.49 -3.25
CA VAL A 73 -9.00 10.77 -2.32
C VAL A 73 -10.02 11.60 -3.05
N ILE A 74 -11.27 11.12 -3.10
CA ILE A 74 -12.31 11.71 -3.93
C ILE A 74 -13.56 11.89 -3.06
N CYS A 75 -14.05 13.13 -2.94
CA CYS A 75 -15.25 13.45 -2.18
C CYS A 75 -16.25 14.16 -3.11
N GLU A 76 -17.17 13.42 -3.73
CA GLU A 76 -18.00 13.98 -4.81
C GLU A 76 -18.93 15.10 -4.36
N ALA A 77 -19.50 15.00 -3.15
CA ALA A 77 -20.39 16.03 -2.61
C ALA A 77 -19.65 17.34 -2.30
N ALA A 78 -18.38 17.24 -1.89
CA ALA A 78 -17.53 18.40 -1.61
C ALA A 78 -16.77 18.89 -2.86
N GLN A 79 -16.86 18.18 -3.98
CA GLN A 79 -16.13 18.44 -5.21
C GLN A 79 -14.60 18.53 -5.00
N THR A 80 -14.06 17.67 -4.13
CA THR A 80 -12.63 17.61 -3.87
C THR A 80 -12.00 16.36 -4.48
N PHE A 81 -10.81 16.56 -5.02
CA PHE A 81 -9.94 15.51 -5.55
C PHE A 81 -8.52 15.78 -5.08
N GLN A 82 -7.90 14.78 -4.46
CA GLN A 82 -6.50 14.84 -4.05
C GLN A 82 -5.76 13.61 -4.58
N ALA A 83 -4.64 13.84 -5.24
CA ALA A 83 -3.71 12.79 -5.63
C ALA A 83 -2.46 12.87 -4.77
N ILE A 84 -2.11 11.77 -4.10
CA ILE A 84 -0.98 11.69 -3.16
C ILE A 84 -0.04 10.53 -3.52
N PRO A 85 1.21 10.57 -3.05
CA PRO A 85 2.14 9.47 -3.21
C PRO A 85 1.72 8.23 -2.41
N ALA A 86 1.97 7.05 -2.98
CA ALA A 86 1.78 5.79 -2.28
C ALA A 86 2.79 4.73 -2.73
N GLY A 87 3.30 3.90 -1.82
CA GLY A 87 4.14 2.74 -2.15
C GLY A 87 3.35 1.51 -2.62
N HIS A 88 4.06 0.49 -3.11
CA HIS A 88 3.49 -0.82 -3.52
C HIS A 88 4.30 -1.98 -2.94
N GLY A 89 3.76 -3.18 -3.02
CA GLY A 89 4.38 -4.40 -2.49
C GLY A 89 5.71 -4.77 -3.15
N ALA A 90 6.74 -4.98 -2.33
CA ALA A 90 8.09 -5.29 -2.77
C ALA A 90 8.22 -6.66 -3.44
N GLY A 91 7.33 -7.60 -3.13
CA GLY A 91 7.54 -9.00 -3.48
C GLY A 91 8.79 -9.59 -2.83
N ARG A 92 9.10 -10.85 -3.15
CA ARG A 92 10.26 -11.55 -2.57
C ARG A 92 10.95 -12.42 -3.61
N ARG A 93 12.21 -12.71 -3.33
CA ARG A 93 12.99 -13.75 -4.00
C ARG A 93 13.10 -14.95 -3.07
N LEU A 94 12.72 -16.11 -3.58
CA LEU A 94 12.89 -17.41 -2.94
C LEU A 94 13.96 -18.15 -3.75
N ASP A 95 15.21 -18.07 -3.29
CA ASP A 95 16.35 -18.63 -4.02
C ASP A 95 16.11 -20.11 -4.37
N GLY A 96 16.29 -20.44 -5.66
CA GLY A 96 16.06 -21.79 -6.20
C GLY A 96 14.60 -22.17 -6.45
N LEU A 97 13.61 -21.33 -6.09
CA LEU A 97 12.18 -21.65 -6.25
C LEU A 97 11.42 -20.66 -7.13
N ALA A 98 11.47 -19.36 -6.81
CA ALA A 98 10.75 -18.33 -7.56
C ALA A 98 11.28 -16.92 -7.27
N ASP A 99 11.23 -16.04 -8.27
CA ASP A 99 11.48 -14.60 -8.11
C ASP A 99 10.24 -13.82 -8.52
N PHE A 100 9.60 -13.21 -7.53
CA PHE A 100 8.44 -12.33 -7.70
C PHE A 100 8.73 -10.96 -7.08
N THR A 101 10.00 -10.55 -7.07
CA THR A 101 10.39 -9.21 -6.61
C THR A 101 9.89 -8.12 -7.56
N ASN A 102 9.55 -6.97 -6.97
CA ASN A 102 9.26 -5.74 -7.69
C ASN A 102 10.41 -4.75 -7.52
N GLY A 103 10.71 -4.05 -8.61
CA GLY A 103 11.60 -2.89 -8.56
C GLY A 103 10.97 -1.74 -7.77
N ARG A 104 11.75 -0.70 -7.48
CA ARG A 104 11.19 0.49 -6.82
C ARG A 104 10.22 1.23 -7.75
N GLU A 105 10.54 1.35 -9.03
CA GLU A 105 9.81 2.24 -9.94
C GLU A 105 8.46 1.68 -10.38
N CYS A 106 8.45 0.48 -10.93
CA CYS A 106 7.26 -0.16 -11.49
C CYS A 106 7.05 -1.55 -10.89
N ALA A 107 5.80 -1.85 -10.53
CA ALA A 107 5.42 -3.16 -10.06
C ALA A 107 5.13 -4.08 -11.26
N LYS A 108 5.76 -5.26 -11.26
CA LYS A 108 5.53 -6.33 -12.24
C LYS A 108 4.65 -7.43 -11.67
N ASN A 109 4.91 -7.80 -10.42
CA ASN A 109 4.32 -8.92 -9.73
C ASN A 109 3.24 -8.42 -8.78
N PHE A 110 2.11 -9.11 -8.80
CA PHE A 110 0.97 -8.89 -7.90
C PHE A 110 0.49 -10.23 -7.39
N GLY A 111 -0.20 -10.26 -6.25
CA GLY A 111 -0.65 -11.52 -5.71
C GLY A 111 -1.24 -11.40 -4.32
N ASN A 112 -1.97 -12.45 -3.95
CA ASN A 112 -2.66 -12.54 -2.68
C ASN A 112 -2.08 -13.61 -1.74
N ALA A 113 -0.96 -14.25 -2.06
CA ALA A 113 -0.37 -15.22 -1.14
C ALA A 113 0.09 -14.55 0.17
N GLN A 114 -0.13 -15.23 1.30
CA GLN A 114 0.43 -14.81 2.58
C GLN A 114 1.96 -14.78 2.52
N ASP A 115 2.58 -13.79 3.17
CA ASP A 115 4.03 -13.60 3.22
C ASP A 115 4.73 -13.39 1.87
N SER A 116 3.97 -13.07 0.82
CA SER A 116 4.51 -12.71 -0.50
C SER A 116 5.01 -11.28 -0.58
N GLU A 117 4.55 -10.39 0.31
CA GLU A 117 4.81 -8.95 0.24
C GLU A 117 4.32 -8.28 -1.06
N LEU A 118 3.46 -8.96 -1.83
CA LEU A 118 2.87 -8.45 -3.07
C LEU A 118 1.61 -7.63 -2.78
N THR A 119 1.39 -6.57 -3.56
CA THR A 119 0.09 -5.90 -3.60
C THR A 119 -0.94 -6.83 -4.23
N ALA A 120 -2.12 -6.92 -3.61
CA ALA A 120 -3.31 -7.48 -4.23
C ALA A 120 -4.21 -6.31 -4.65
N GLY A 121 -4.69 -6.31 -5.89
CA GLY A 121 -5.75 -5.39 -6.29
C GLY A 121 -7.13 -5.92 -5.91
N GLY A 122 -8.12 -5.05 -6.01
CA GLY A 122 -9.50 -5.37 -5.74
C GLY A 122 -10.20 -4.34 -4.86
N ALA A 123 -11.36 -4.74 -4.36
CA ALA A 123 -12.21 -3.94 -3.50
C ALA A 123 -11.83 -4.11 -2.03
N TYR A 124 -11.75 -2.98 -1.32
CA TYR A 124 -11.50 -2.93 0.11
C TYR A 124 -12.44 -1.94 0.83
N VAL A 125 -12.62 -2.17 2.13
CA VAL A 125 -13.20 -1.22 3.10
C VAL A 125 -12.17 -0.99 4.21
N THR A 126 -11.98 0.26 4.62
CA THR A 126 -11.14 0.60 5.78
C THR A 126 -11.83 0.18 7.07
N ALA A 127 -11.10 -0.41 8.01
CA ALA A 127 -11.62 -0.90 9.28
C ALA A 127 -10.92 -0.21 10.46
N GLU A 128 -10.59 -0.97 11.51
CA GLU A 128 -9.99 -0.39 12.71
C GLU A 128 -8.60 0.22 12.47
N ILE A 129 -8.27 1.21 13.28
CA ILE A 129 -6.94 1.82 13.34
C ILE A 129 -6.20 1.21 14.53
N LYS A 130 -5.00 0.69 14.27
CA LYS A 130 -4.12 0.13 15.31
C LYS A 130 -2.88 1.00 15.43
N ASP A 131 -2.68 1.57 16.61
CA ASP A 131 -1.45 2.26 16.93
C ASP A 131 -0.40 1.27 17.42
N SER A 132 0.83 1.45 16.97
CA SER A 132 1.94 0.61 17.40
C SER A 132 3.18 1.46 17.63
N PHE A 133 3.70 1.40 18.85
CA PHE A 133 5.02 1.92 19.16
C PHE A 133 6.09 1.14 18.38
N LYS A 134 7.02 1.85 17.76
CA LYS A 134 8.11 1.29 16.94
C LYS A 134 9.49 1.49 17.52
N GLY A 135 9.62 2.32 18.54
CA GLY A 135 10.90 2.75 19.12
C GLY A 135 11.03 4.27 19.14
N PHE A 136 12.15 4.75 19.67
CA PHE A 136 12.53 6.15 19.72
C PHE A 136 13.46 6.52 18.56
N TYR A 137 13.40 7.78 18.15
CA TYR A 137 14.41 8.39 17.29
C TYR A 137 14.77 9.77 17.82
N ARG A 138 15.96 10.23 17.48
CA ARG A 138 16.44 11.57 17.84
C ARG A 138 15.82 12.61 16.91
N ALA A 139 15.11 13.59 17.45
CA ALA A 139 14.60 14.70 16.66
C ALA A 139 15.72 15.69 16.29
N ALA A 140 15.53 16.45 15.21
CA ALA A 140 16.51 17.44 14.74
C ALA A 140 16.82 18.53 15.77
N GLY A 141 15.84 18.91 16.61
CA GLY A 141 16.01 19.85 17.71
C GLY A 141 16.61 19.25 19.00
N GLY A 142 17.06 17.99 18.95
CA GLY A 142 17.37 17.21 20.14
C GLY A 142 16.11 16.61 20.77
N GLY A 143 16.33 15.78 21.80
CA GLY A 143 15.31 14.95 22.43
C GLY A 143 15.02 13.65 21.68
N ASP A 144 14.62 12.64 22.43
CA ASP A 144 14.15 11.37 21.88
C ASP A 144 12.63 11.40 21.77
N VAL A 145 12.13 11.06 20.59
CA VAL A 145 10.69 11.11 20.27
C VAL A 145 10.20 9.71 19.97
N PRO A 146 9.07 9.27 20.56
CA PRO A 146 8.50 7.97 20.25
C PRO A 146 7.93 7.98 18.83
N LEU A 147 8.30 6.98 18.03
CA LEU A 147 7.61 6.68 16.78
C LEU A 147 6.42 5.78 17.09
N VAL A 148 5.25 6.39 17.23
CA VAL A 148 3.96 5.67 17.21
C VAL A 148 3.42 5.73 15.79
N ARG A 149 3.15 4.57 15.19
CA ARG A 149 2.62 4.48 13.83
C ARG A 149 1.23 3.87 13.83
N SER A 150 0.25 4.66 13.39
CA SER A 150 -1.10 4.20 13.12
C SER A 150 -1.14 3.33 11.87
N PHE A 151 -1.91 2.26 11.93
CA PHE A 151 -2.16 1.32 10.85
C PHE A 151 -3.66 1.22 10.61
N VAL A 152 -4.12 1.66 9.45
CA VAL A 152 -5.50 1.51 8.99
C VAL A 152 -5.66 0.10 8.43
N GLN A 153 -6.38 -0.78 9.12
CA GLN A 153 -6.67 -2.12 8.64
C GLN A 153 -7.58 -2.05 7.40
N PHE A 154 -7.34 -2.89 6.41
CA PHE A 154 -8.29 -3.08 5.30
C PHE A 154 -8.97 -4.44 5.38
N GLU A 155 -10.25 -4.46 5.03
CA GLU A 155 -11.03 -5.67 4.72
C GLU A 155 -11.22 -5.75 3.21
N GLY A 156 -10.83 -6.87 2.60
CA GLY A 156 -10.92 -7.04 1.15
C GLY A 156 -12.05 -7.97 0.70
N GLU A 157 -12.33 -7.97 -0.60
CA GLU A 157 -13.28 -8.88 -1.26
C GLU A 157 -12.62 -9.65 -2.40
N GLY A 158 -13.18 -10.81 -2.77
CA GLY A 158 -12.64 -11.64 -3.85
C GLY A 158 -11.19 -12.05 -3.58
N ASP A 159 -10.29 -11.81 -4.54
CA ASP A 159 -8.86 -12.10 -4.38
C ASP A 159 -8.19 -11.32 -3.24
N ALA A 160 -8.78 -10.20 -2.82
CA ALA A 160 -8.32 -9.39 -1.71
C ALA A 160 -8.86 -9.84 -0.33
N ALA A 161 -9.74 -10.85 -0.28
CA ALA A 161 -10.45 -11.25 0.95
C ALA A 161 -9.54 -11.66 2.11
N ASN A 162 -8.29 -12.03 1.82
CA ASN A 162 -7.29 -12.38 2.82
C ASN A 162 -6.44 -11.18 3.30
N ALA A 163 -6.90 -9.94 3.09
CA ALA A 163 -6.21 -8.72 3.52
C ALA A 163 -5.86 -8.73 5.02
N ARG A 164 -6.83 -9.06 5.88
CA ARG A 164 -6.66 -9.12 7.34
C ARG A 164 -5.60 -10.12 7.79
N PRO A 165 -5.66 -11.43 7.43
CA PRO A 165 -4.62 -12.38 7.84
C PRO A 165 -3.23 -12.05 7.25
N ARG A 166 -3.18 -11.29 6.15
CA ARG A 166 -1.93 -10.78 5.56
C ARG A 166 -1.44 -9.48 6.18
N ALA A 167 -2.16 -8.90 7.13
CA ALA A 167 -1.89 -7.58 7.69
C ALA A 167 -1.74 -6.49 6.61
N ILE A 168 -2.61 -6.53 5.60
CA ILE A 168 -2.69 -5.51 4.55
C ILE A 168 -3.53 -4.33 5.06
N GLY A 169 -3.00 -3.13 4.86
CA GLY A 169 -3.60 -1.89 5.34
C GLY A 169 -2.84 -0.69 4.81
N GLY A 170 -3.05 0.44 5.48
CA GLY A 170 -2.42 1.70 5.17
C GLY A 170 -1.69 2.32 6.36
N HIS A 171 -0.52 2.92 6.13
CA HIS A 171 0.24 3.59 7.19
C HIS A 171 1.23 4.63 6.65
N ALA A 172 1.76 5.47 7.54
CA ALA A 172 2.88 6.37 7.22
C ALA A 172 4.11 5.57 6.75
N ALA A 173 4.81 6.09 5.74
CA ALA A 173 6.03 5.54 5.17
C ALA A 173 7.25 5.84 6.06
N LEU A 174 7.13 5.54 7.36
CA LEU A 174 8.17 5.74 8.37
C LEU A 174 8.60 4.40 8.97
N THR A 175 9.91 4.25 9.15
CA THR A 175 10.53 3.10 9.82
C THR A 175 11.76 3.54 10.61
N LEU A 176 12.21 2.70 11.54
CA LEU A 176 13.47 2.88 12.23
C LEU A 176 14.50 1.91 11.65
N LYS A 177 15.70 2.42 11.38
CA LYS A 177 16.88 1.64 10.95
C LYS A 177 17.97 1.71 12.01
N GLY A 178 18.87 0.73 12.00
CA GLY A 178 19.99 0.68 12.95
C GLY A 178 19.54 0.57 14.39
N LEU A 179 18.54 -0.30 14.66
CA LEU A 179 17.96 -0.44 15.98
C LEU A 179 19.01 -0.85 17.02
N CYS A 180 18.94 -0.22 18.19
CA CYS A 180 19.67 -0.55 19.39
C CYS A 180 18.73 -0.50 20.60
N ARG A 181 19.14 -1.11 21.71
CA ARG A 181 18.42 -1.09 23.00
C ARG A 181 19.05 -0.05 23.91
N ARG A 182 18.26 0.95 24.32
CA ARG A 182 18.64 1.94 25.33
C ARG A 182 17.98 1.56 26.65
N ARG A 183 18.72 1.60 27.75
CA ARG A 183 18.16 1.35 29.08
C ARG A 183 17.34 2.55 29.53
N ASP A 184 16.06 2.33 29.82
CA ASP A 184 15.12 3.34 30.29
C ASP A 184 13.98 2.66 31.09
N PRO A 185 14.24 2.18 32.33
CA PRO A 185 13.31 1.29 33.04
C PRO A 185 12.01 1.96 33.49
N HIS A 186 11.92 3.29 33.39
CA HIS A 186 10.75 4.07 33.77
C HIS A 186 9.85 4.40 32.58
N ASP A 187 10.28 4.09 31.35
CA ASP A 187 9.49 4.32 30.14
C ASP A 187 8.37 3.26 30.02
N PRO A 188 7.12 3.65 29.71
CA PRO A 188 6.01 2.72 29.57
C PRO A 188 6.15 1.74 28.39
N HIS A 189 7.09 1.98 27.48
CA HIS A 189 7.42 1.10 26.35
C HIS A 189 8.65 0.24 26.60
N ALA A 190 9.25 0.29 27.79
CA ALA A 190 10.37 -0.56 28.14
C ALA A 190 9.96 -2.04 28.18
N ASP A 191 10.84 -2.92 27.70
CA ASP A 191 10.70 -4.37 27.87
C ASP A 191 10.91 -4.80 29.33
N ASP A 192 10.72 -6.09 29.62
CA ASP A 192 10.93 -6.65 30.97
C ASP A 192 12.35 -6.43 31.52
N GLY A 193 13.33 -6.14 30.65
CA GLY A 193 14.70 -5.79 31.00
C GLY A 193 14.91 -4.31 31.27
N GLY A 194 13.89 -3.47 31.13
CA GLY A 194 13.95 -2.02 31.24
C GLY A 194 14.61 -1.36 30.02
N TYR A 195 14.51 -1.95 28.82
CA TYR A 195 15.07 -1.39 27.59
C TYR A 195 13.99 -0.93 26.60
N VAL A 196 14.23 0.21 25.96
CA VAL A 196 13.46 0.71 24.82
C VAL A 196 14.25 0.56 23.52
N LEU A 197 13.55 0.37 22.41
CA LEU A 197 14.18 0.42 21.09
C LEU A 197 14.48 1.86 20.70
N GLN A 198 15.67 2.09 20.16
CA GLN A 198 16.07 3.37 19.57
C GLN A 198 16.69 3.14 18.20
N GLY A 199 16.47 4.03 17.24
CA GLY A 199 17.09 3.96 15.93
C GLY A 199 17.05 5.28 15.16
N THR A 200 17.45 5.22 13.90
CA THR A 200 17.39 6.35 12.98
C THR A 200 16.06 6.32 12.22
N LEU A 201 15.31 7.43 12.28
CA LEU A 201 14.09 7.58 11.50
C LEU A 201 14.42 7.62 10.00
N VAL A 202 13.72 6.81 9.22
CA VAL A 202 13.81 6.78 7.76
C VAL A 202 12.42 6.96 7.17
N ASP A 203 12.30 7.96 6.31
CA ASP A 203 11.15 8.17 5.44
C ASP A 203 11.40 7.45 4.10
N TYR A 204 10.45 6.58 3.71
CA TYR A 204 10.49 5.83 2.46
C TYR A 204 9.28 6.12 1.56
N THR A 205 8.69 7.31 1.65
CA THR A 205 7.62 7.78 0.78
C THR A 205 7.99 7.57 -0.71
N GLY A 206 7.06 7.01 -1.49
CA GLY A 206 7.34 6.59 -2.89
C GLY A 206 8.23 5.34 -3.00
N GLY A 207 8.36 4.57 -1.92
CA GLY A 207 9.16 3.34 -1.84
C GLY A 207 8.34 2.05 -2.03
N ARG A 208 8.94 0.95 -1.58
CA ARG A 208 8.31 -0.38 -1.53
C ARG A 208 7.85 -0.71 -0.11
N SER A 209 6.73 -1.39 0.01
CA SER A 209 6.13 -1.87 1.26
C SER A 209 6.01 -3.39 1.25
N ASN A 210 5.47 -3.97 2.32
CA ASN A 210 5.16 -5.41 2.39
C ASN A 210 3.77 -5.74 1.81
N GLY A 211 3.29 -4.94 0.85
CA GLY A 211 1.97 -5.07 0.22
C GLY A 211 0.95 -4.00 0.65
N CYS A 212 1.25 -3.25 1.72
CA CYS A 212 0.43 -2.13 2.22
C CYS A 212 0.49 -0.89 1.32
N THR A 213 -0.50 -0.02 1.45
CA THR A 213 -0.38 1.36 0.93
C THR A 213 0.40 2.21 1.92
N SER A 214 1.53 2.78 1.50
CA SER A 214 2.37 3.59 2.38
C SER A 214 2.44 5.03 1.90
N TRP A 215 2.06 5.97 2.76
CA TRP A 215 1.89 7.40 2.41
C TRP A 215 2.93 8.29 3.08
N SER A 216 3.05 9.54 2.65
CA SER A 216 3.85 10.52 3.39
C SER A 216 3.34 10.69 4.82
N PRO A 217 4.16 11.14 5.80
CA PRO A 217 3.69 11.33 7.16
C PRO A 217 2.48 12.26 7.29
N THR A 218 2.48 13.35 6.53
CA THR A 218 1.38 14.33 6.51
C THR A 218 0.11 13.71 5.92
N ASP A 219 0.23 13.02 4.79
CA ASP A 219 -0.92 12.38 4.14
C ASP A 219 -1.50 11.26 5.00
N ALA A 220 -0.64 10.46 5.64
CA ALA A 220 -1.07 9.41 6.56
C ALA A 220 -1.87 9.98 7.74
N ALA A 221 -1.43 11.09 8.34
CA ALA A 221 -2.16 11.75 9.42
C ALA A 221 -3.55 12.21 8.96
N ALA A 222 -3.64 12.83 7.77
CA ALA A 222 -4.90 13.26 7.19
C ALA A 222 -5.85 12.09 6.88
N LEU A 223 -5.34 11.02 6.28
CA LEU A 223 -6.13 9.82 5.94
C LEU A 223 -6.61 9.08 7.18
N VAL A 224 -5.75 8.90 8.18
CA VAL A 224 -6.12 8.29 9.46
C VAL A 224 -7.24 9.07 10.12
N ALA A 225 -7.13 10.41 10.17
CA ALA A 225 -8.20 11.25 10.70
C ALA A 225 -9.49 11.16 9.87
N ALA A 226 -9.39 11.10 8.54
CA ALA A 226 -10.54 11.06 7.64
C ALA A 226 -11.36 9.75 7.74
N VAL A 227 -10.72 8.63 8.09
CA VAL A 227 -11.41 7.33 8.22
C VAL A 227 -11.69 6.92 9.66
N LYS A 228 -11.13 7.66 10.63
CA LYS A 228 -11.40 7.43 12.05
C LYS A 228 -12.90 7.58 12.31
N ASP A 229 -13.50 6.51 12.82
CA ASP A 229 -14.94 6.41 13.10
C ASP A 229 -15.86 6.55 11.87
N ALA A 230 -15.29 6.69 10.66
CA ALA A 230 -16.00 6.83 9.40
C ALA A 230 -15.33 5.97 8.30
N PRO A 231 -15.49 4.63 8.34
CA PRO A 231 -15.02 3.72 7.31
C PRO A 231 -15.40 4.17 5.89
N THR A 232 -14.48 3.98 4.95
CA THR A 232 -14.71 4.19 3.52
C THR A 232 -14.17 3.05 2.66
N THR A 233 -14.49 3.08 1.37
CA THR A 233 -13.98 2.14 0.38
C THR A 233 -12.64 2.56 -0.19
N LEU A 234 -11.80 1.58 -0.49
CA LEU A 234 -10.58 1.72 -1.27
C LEU A 234 -10.61 0.73 -2.42
N TYR A 235 -10.46 1.22 -3.66
CA TYR A 235 -10.25 0.35 -4.81
C TYR A 235 -8.76 0.36 -5.21
N LEU A 236 -8.10 -0.81 -5.17
CA LEU A 236 -6.72 -0.96 -5.60
C LEU A 236 -6.67 -1.59 -6.99
N TYR A 237 -6.13 -0.89 -7.98
CA TYR A 237 -5.87 -1.41 -9.31
C TYR A 237 -4.40 -1.89 -9.42
N PRO A 238 -4.09 -3.02 -10.10
CA PRO A 238 -4.95 -3.88 -10.92
C PRO A 238 -5.43 -5.18 -10.22
N GLU A 239 -6.58 -5.72 -10.66
CA GLU A 239 -7.05 -7.06 -10.27
C GLU A 239 -6.41 -8.17 -11.14
N ALA A 240 -6.56 -9.44 -10.72
CA ALA A 240 -6.00 -10.59 -11.46
C ALA A 240 -6.43 -10.63 -12.93
N ALA A 241 -7.70 -10.30 -13.21
CA ALA A 241 -8.24 -10.27 -14.56
C ALA A 241 -7.61 -9.15 -15.42
N ASP A 242 -7.30 -7.99 -14.84
CA ASP A 242 -6.63 -6.91 -15.57
C ASP A 242 -5.20 -7.31 -15.93
N ILE A 243 -4.49 -7.92 -14.98
CA ILE A 243 -3.13 -8.42 -15.18
C ILE A 243 -3.12 -9.47 -16.30
N ALA A 244 -4.07 -10.39 -16.30
CA ALA A 244 -4.21 -11.39 -17.35
C ALA A 244 -4.49 -10.73 -18.72
N ALA A 245 -5.43 -9.78 -18.77
CA ALA A 245 -5.77 -9.08 -20.01
C ALA A 245 -4.57 -8.34 -20.60
N VAL A 246 -3.77 -7.66 -19.77
CA VAL A 246 -2.55 -6.97 -20.21
C VAL A 246 -1.48 -7.98 -20.63
N ALA A 247 -1.29 -9.07 -19.90
CA ALA A 247 -0.31 -10.11 -20.23
C ALA A 247 -0.64 -10.82 -21.56
N HIS A 248 -1.91 -10.94 -21.92
CA HIS A 248 -2.35 -11.49 -23.21
C HIS A 248 -2.35 -10.48 -24.35
N GLY A 249 -2.18 -9.18 -24.06
CA GLY A 249 -2.23 -8.11 -25.06
C GLY A 249 -3.65 -7.77 -25.53
N ASP A 250 -4.64 -7.96 -24.67
CA ASP A 250 -6.05 -7.70 -25.00
C ASP A 250 -6.28 -6.21 -25.33
N ALA A 251 -7.05 -5.96 -26.40
CA ALA A 251 -7.36 -4.61 -26.83
C ALA A 251 -8.17 -3.85 -25.76
N GLY A 252 -7.71 -2.66 -25.38
CA GLY A 252 -8.37 -1.82 -24.38
C GLY A 252 -8.05 -2.17 -22.93
N ALA A 253 -7.17 -3.16 -22.68
CA ALA A 253 -6.60 -3.38 -21.36
C ALA A 253 -5.74 -2.17 -20.95
N TYR A 254 -5.88 -1.70 -19.71
CA TYR A 254 -5.17 -0.54 -19.21
C TYR A 254 -3.93 -0.95 -18.42
N TRP A 255 -2.83 -0.24 -18.63
CA TRP A 255 -1.66 -0.22 -17.76
C TRP A 255 -0.92 1.08 -18.03
N ASN A 256 -0.27 1.67 -17.03
CA ASN A 256 0.59 2.84 -17.31
C ASN A 256 1.67 2.49 -18.34
N ALA A 257 1.68 3.20 -19.47
CA ALA A 257 2.51 2.84 -20.62
C ALA A 257 4.02 2.84 -20.33
N ALA A 258 4.51 3.75 -19.47
CA ALA A 258 5.92 3.80 -19.10
C ALA A 258 6.31 2.56 -18.28
N CYS A 259 5.49 2.22 -17.28
CA CYS A 259 5.73 1.03 -16.49
C CYS A 259 5.56 -0.27 -17.26
N LEU A 260 4.57 -0.37 -18.16
CA LEU A 260 4.39 -1.56 -18.99
C LEU A 260 5.62 -1.83 -19.86
N ARG A 261 6.16 -0.78 -20.51
CA ARG A 261 7.41 -0.88 -21.28
C ARG A 261 8.59 -1.34 -20.42
N ALA A 262 8.69 -0.86 -19.18
CA ALA A 262 9.79 -1.19 -18.28
C ALA A 262 9.73 -2.63 -17.77
N ILE A 263 8.54 -3.16 -17.46
CA ILE A 263 8.37 -4.50 -16.89
C ILE A 263 8.16 -5.61 -17.93
N GLY A 264 7.82 -5.23 -19.17
CA GLY A 264 7.43 -6.14 -20.25
C GLY A 264 5.99 -6.63 -20.07
N SER A 265 5.82 -7.70 -19.29
CA SER A 265 4.50 -8.29 -19.00
C SER A 265 4.29 -8.38 -17.49
N PRO A 266 3.14 -7.93 -16.96
CA PRO A 266 2.80 -8.12 -15.57
C PRO A 266 2.47 -9.59 -15.27
N VAL A 267 2.54 -9.97 -13.99
CA VAL A 267 2.31 -11.34 -13.53
C VAL A 267 1.46 -11.32 -12.26
N TYR A 268 0.41 -12.15 -12.26
CA TYR A 268 -0.38 -12.42 -11.06
C TYR A 268 0.01 -13.77 -10.46
N TRP A 269 0.32 -13.76 -9.17
CA TRP A 269 0.67 -14.92 -8.36
C TRP A 269 -0.49 -15.30 -7.45
N PRO A 270 -1.36 -16.25 -7.86
CA PRO A 270 -2.47 -16.68 -7.05
C PRO A 270 -1.97 -17.41 -5.80
N GLN A 271 -2.70 -17.27 -4.69
CA GLN A 271 -2.41 -17.93 -3.42
C GLN A 271 -2.14 -19.42 -3.60
N GLY A 272 -2.96 -20.12 -4.39
CA GLY A 272 -2.81 -21.56 -4.63
C GLY A 272 -1.49 -21.96 -5.30
N ALA A 273 -0.88 -21.08 -6.09
CA ALA A 273 0.41 -21.35 -6.73
C ALA A 273 1.59 -20.92 -5.86
N LEU A 274 1.49 -19.75 -5.20
CA LEU A 274 2.65 -19.15 -4.53
C LEU A 274 2.80 -19.57 -3.07
N ALA A 275 1.70 -19.84 -2.34
CA ALA A 275 1.78 -20.24 -0.93
C ALA A 275 2.55 -21.56 -0.71
N PRO A 276 2.41 -22.61 -1.56
CA PRO A 276 3.22 -23.81 -1.43
C PRO A 276 4.72 -23.56 -1.57
N LEU A 277 5.12 -22.68 -2.50
CA LEU A 277 6.53 -22.32 -2.72
C LEU A 277 7.11 -21.56 -1.52
N ILE A 278 6.36 -20.62 -0.95
CA ILE A 278 6.76 -19.91 0.27
C ILE A 278 6.90 -20.87 1.45
N ALA A 279 5.96 -21.80 1.60
CA ALA A 279 5.99 -22.79 2.66
C ALA A 279 7.19 -23.75 2.51
N GLN A 280 7.49 -24.18 1.28
CA GLN A 280 8.69 -24.97 0.99
C GLN A 280 9.96 -24.21 1.32
N TYR A 281 10.10 -22.98 0.82
CA TYR A 281 11.28 -22.15 1.08
C TYR A 281 11.57 -22.02 2.59
N ARG A 282 10.54 -21.80 3.41
CA ARG A 282 10.67 -21.70 4.87
C ARG A 282 11.13 -23.00 5.55
N ARG A 283 10.68 -24.16 5.05
CA ARG A 283 11.14 -25.45 5.57
C ARG A 283 12.59 -25.71 5.21
N ASP A 284 12.97 -25.37 3.98
CA ASP A 284 14.32 -25.59 3.46
C ASP A 284 15.33 -24.55 4.01
N HIS A 285 14.84 -23.39 4.44
CA HIS A 285 15.63 -22.27 4.98
C HIS A 285 15.06 -21.79 6.32
N PRO A 286 15.18 -22.60 7.39
CA PRO A 286 14.71 -22.18 8.71
C PRO A 286 15.41 -20.87 9.13
N PRO A 287 14.69 -19.90 9.72
CA PRO A 287 15.29 -18.64 10.12
C PRO A 287 16.39 -18.89 11.15
N PRO A 288 17.51 -18.16 11.10
CA PRO A 288 18.54 -18.27 12.11
C PRO A 288 17.98 -17.90 13.48
N PRO A 289 18.57 -18.40 14.59
CA PRO A 289 18.17 -18.01 15.93
C PRO A 289 18.13 -16.47 16.06
N PRO A 290 17.11 -15.91 16.72
CA PRO A 290 17.02 -14.46 16.92
C PRO A 290 18.29 -13.94 17.58
N ARG A 291 18.99 -13.01 16.91
CA ARG A 291 20.11 -12.31 17.53
C ARG A 291 19.58 -11.18 18.40
N PRO A 292 20.10 -11.00 19.61
CA PRO A 292 19.69 -9.87 20.43
C PRO A 292 20.06 -8.56 19.72
N ILE A 293 19.13 -7.61 19.73
CA ILE A 293 19.39 -6.24 19.27
C ILE A 293 20.54 -5.67 20.13
N PRO A 294 21.57 -5.03 19.55
CA PRO A 294 22.71 -4.53 20.32
C PRO A 294 22.28 -3.44 21.30
N LEU A 295 23.07 -3.20 22.34
CA LEU A 295 22.90 -2.01 23.18
C LEU A 295 23.28 -0.76 22.38
N CYS A 296 22.61 0.36 22.66
CA CYS A 296 23.01 1.64 22.06
C CYS A 296 24.43 2.00 22.52
N ALA A 297 25.24 2.56 21.62
CA ALA A 297 26.53 3.11 21.99
C ALA A 297 26.33 4.18 23.08
N ALA A 298 27.28 4.25 24.03
CA ALA A 298 27.31 5.36 24.97
C ALA A 298 27.41 6.67 24.16
N PRO A 299 26.67 7.73 24.55
CA PRO A 299 26.73 9.02 23.87
C PRO A 299 28.15 9.62 23.89
#